data_AF-A0A7C1KNJ3-F1
#
_entry.id   AF-A0A7C1KNJ3-F1
#
_cell.length_a   1.000
_cell.length_b   1.000
_cell.length_c   1.000
_cell.angle_alpha   90.00
_cell.angle_beta   90.00
_cell.angle_gamma   90.00
#
_symmetry.space_group_name_H-M   'P 1'
#
loop_
_entity.id
_entity.type
_entity.pdbx_description
1 polymer ?
#
loop_
_entity_poly.entity_id
_entity_poly.type
_entity_poly.pdbx_seq_one_letter_code
_entity_poly.pdbx_strand_id
1 'polypeptide(L)'
;MEKTLKKEKFNSLITGLKDQGYKTIAPKKDSNLVMLDEVQSADEIHLDHVQTNNSIKEFFLPKTEKILSYRIEKNKVSMEEPEGFAVKTVVFGSRPCDAASLPIMDKVFNWDCTDKFWVQRREA
;
A
#
# COMPACT_ATOMS: atom_id res chain seq x y z
N MET A 1 20.45 3.41 16.54
CA MET A 1 19.67 3.33 17.80
C MET A 1 18.40 2.58 17.47
N GLU A 2 18.25 1.37 17.98
CA GLU A 2 17.06 0.56 17.72
C GLU A 2 15.88 1.14 18.50
N LYS A 3 14.73 1.30 17.83
CA LYS A 3 13.48 1.71 18.47
C LYS A 3 12.64 0.46 18.67
N THR A 4 12.36 0.11 19.92
CA THR A 4 11.60 -1.10 20.27
C THR A 4 10.18 -0.72 20.68
N LEU A 5 9.19 -1.50 20.23
CA LEU A 5 7.78 -1.34 20.60
C LEU A 5 7.32 -2.51 21.47
N LYS A 6 6.71 -2.24 22.62
CA LYS A 6 6.07 -3.28 23.43
C LYS A 6 4.81 -3.79 22.72
N LYS A 7 4.57 -5.11 22.72
CA LYS A 7 3.41 -5.73 22.06
C LYS A 7 2.08 -5.12 22.51
N GLU A 8 1.96 -4.80 23.80
CA GLU A 8 0.79 -4.12 24.40
C GLU A 8 0.48 -2.75 23.77
N LYS A 9 1.49 -2.07 23.23
CA LYS A 9 1.37 -0.76 22.57
C LYS A 9 1.16 -0.88 21.06
N PHE A 10 1.12 -2.09 20.51
CA PHE A 10 0.97 -2.28 19.08
C PHE A 10 -0.39 -1.80 18.57
N ASN A 11 -1.47 -2.08 19.32
CA ASN A 11 -2.79 -1.58 18.96
C ASN A 11 -2.83 -0.03 18.99
N SER A 12 -2.22 0.59 20.00
CA SER A 12 -2.15 2.06 20.05
C SER A 12 -1.36 2.67 18.91
N LEU A 13 -0.35 1.96 18.38
CA LEU A 13 0.37 2.39 17.19
C LEU A 13 -0.54 2.39 15.96
N ILE A 14 -1.30 1.31 15.75
CA ILE A 14 -2.21 1.18 14.60
C ILE A 14 -3.31 2.25 14.65
N THR A 15 -3.91 2.46 15.83
CA THR A 15 -4.88 3.56 16.02
C THR A 15 -4.24 4.92 15.73
N GLY A 16 -3.04 5.18 16.26
CA GLY A 16 -2.34 6.44 16.01
C GLY A 16 -1.93 6.66 14.55
N LEU A 17 -1.63 5.58 13.80
CA LEU A 17 -1.39 5.63 12.35
C LEU A 17 -2.69 5.98 11.61
N LYS A 18 -3.79 5.32 11.96
CA LYS A 18 -5.11 5.57 11.38
C LYS A 18 -5.58 7.01 11.61
N ASP A 19 -5.42 7.54 12.82
CA ASP A 19 -5.80 8.91 13.17
C ASP A 19 -4.98 9.95 12.37
N GLN A 20 -3.78 9.59 11.93
CA GLN A 20 -2.94 10.40 11.04
C GLN A 20 -3.25 10.19 9.54
N GLY A 21 -4.28 9.40 9.21
CA GLY A 21 -4.70 9.11 7.85
C GLY A 21 -3.89 8.03 7.14
N TYR A 22 -3.10 7.23 7.85
CA TYR A 22 -2.39 6.09 7.26
C TYR A 22 -3.31 4.88 7.13
N LYS A 23 -3.23 4.22 5.98
CA LYS A 23 -3.64 2.82 5.85
C LYS A 23 -2.60 1.93 6.52
N THR A 24 -3.07 0.92 7.24
CA THR A 24 -2.20 -0.11 7.80
C THR A 24 -2.46 -1.41 7.08
N ILE A 25 -1.43 -1.95 6.44
CA ILE A 25 -1.47 -3.26 5.79
C ILE A 25 -0.67 -4.24 6.64
N ALA A 26 -1.23 -5.41 6.89
CA ALA A 26 -0.56 -6.44 7.67
C ALA A 26 -1.06 -7.84 7.28
N PRO A 27 -0.37 -8.92 7.70
CA PRO A 27 -0.85 -10.28 7.48
C PRO A 27 -2.19 -10.48 8.20
N LYS A 28 -3.24 -10.76 7.44
CA LYS A 28 -4.60 -11.05 7.91
C LYS A 28 -5.00 -12.41 7.39
N LYS A 29 -5.61 -13.22 8.25
CA LYS A 29 -6.12 -14.53 7.86
C LYS A 29 -7.44 -14.36 7.11
N ASP A 30 -7.47 -14.76 5.85
CA ASP A 30 -8.69 -14.90 5.07
C ASP A 30 -8.95 -16.38 4.81
N SER A 31 -9.96 -16.91 5.50
CA SER A 31 -10.33 -18.32 5.44
C SER A 31 -9.14 -19.26 5.76
N ASN A 32 -8.55 -19.91 4.75
CA ASN A 32 -7.40 -20.81 4.90
C ASN A 32 -6.07 -20.17 4.48
N LEU A 33 -6.07 -18.95 3.96
CA LEU A 33 -4.89 -18.25 3.47
C LEU A 33 -4.54 -17.08 4.39
N VAL A 34 -3.28 -16.66 4.36
CA VAL A 34 -2.84 -15.43 5.03
C VAL A 34 -2.41 -14.47 3.95
N MET A 35 -3.14 -13.37 3.84
CA MET A 35 -2.91 -12.33 2.84
C MET A 35 -2.44 -11.07 3.57
N LEU A 36 -1.59 -10.27 2.93
CA LEU A 36 -1.46 -8.87 3.28
C LEU A 36 -2.75 -8.17 2.88
N ASP A 37 -3.39 -7.52 3.84
CA ASP A 37 -4.61 -6.75 3.63
C ASP A 37 -4.72 -5.60 4.65
N GLU A 38 -5.66 -4.69 4.43
CA GLU A 38 -5.93 -3.58 5.34
C GLU A 38 -6.50 -4.08 6.67
N VAL A 39 -5.91 -3.59 7.77
CA VAL A 39 -6.30 -3.90 9.14
C VAL A 39 -6.69 -2.64 9.89
N GLN A 40 -7.72 -2.74 10.74
CA GLN A 40 -8.20 -1.61 11.55
C GLN A 40 -7.73 -1.67 13.00
N SER A 41 -7.23 -2.83 13.44
CA SER A 41 -6.77 -3.07 14.81
C SER A 41 -5.65 -4.13 14.84
N ALA A 42 -4.91 -4.21 15.95
CA ALA A 42 -3.84 -5.20 16.13
C ALA A 42 -4.36 -6.64 16.17
N ASP A 43 -5.61 -6.85 16.60
CA ASP A 43 -6.20 -8.18 16.78
C ASP A 43 -6.49 -8.87 15.43
N GLU A 44 -6.58 -8.10 14.34
CA GLU A 44 -6.70 -8.63 12.99
C GLU A 44 -5.37 -9.16 12.42
N ILE A 45 -4.25 -8.83 13.07
CA ILE A 45 -2.91 -9.13 12.55
C ILE A 45 -2.45 -10.50 13.00
N HIS A 46 -2.16 -11.36 12.03
CA HIS A 46 -1.65 -12.70 12.24
C HIS A 46 -0.11 -12.72 12.24
N LEU A 47 0.50 -12.24 13.33
CA LEU A 47 1.96 -12.09 13.45
C LEU A 47 2.77 -13.40 13.39
N ASP A 48 2.14 -14.54 13.70
CA ASP A 48 2.83 -15.84 13.75
C ASP A 48 3.08 -16.45 12.36
N HIS A 49 2.55 -15.83 11.30
CA HIS A 49 2.68 -16.35 9.94
C HIS A 49 3.77 -15.61 9.15
N VAL A 50 4.77 -16.36 8.70
CA VAL A 50 5.99 -15.79 8.09
C VAL A 50 5.82 -15.45 6.61
N GLN A 51 4.92 -16.12 5.88
CA GLN A 51 4.78 -15.95 4.43
C GLN A 51 3.33 -15.70 4.02
N THR A 52 3.02 -14.48 3.60
CA THR A 52 1.72 -14.18 2.99
C THR A 52 1.63 -14.75 1.58
N ASN A 53 0.41 -15.09 1.15
CA ASN A 53 0.14 -15.62 -0.19
C ASN A 53 0.26 -14.56 -1.30
N ASN A 54 0.12 -13.27 -0.98
CA ASN A 54 0.39 -12.15 -1.88
C ASN A 54 1.65 -11.35 -1.48
N SER A 55 2.07 -10.46 -2.38
CA SER A 55 3.25 -9.60 -2.24
C SER A 55 2.84 -8.16 -1.92
N ILE A 56 3.71 -7.40 -1.24
CA ILE A 56 3.50 -5.96 -1.03
C ILE A 56 3.31 -5.18 -2.34
N LYS A 57 3.76 -5.74 -3.47
CA LYS A 57 3.65 -5.14 -4.79
C LYS A 57 2.20 -4.83 -5.16
N GLU A 58 1.22 -5.58 -4.66
CA GLU A 58 -0.21 -5.32 -4.92
C GLU A 58 -0.69 -3.95 -4.43
N PHE A 59 -0.01 -3.36 -3.44
CA PHE A 59 -0.33 -2.04 -2.90
C PHE A 59 0.32 -0.88 -3.67
N PHE A 60 1.29 -1.20 -4.54
CA PHE A 60 1.91 -0.24 -5.46
C PHE A 60 1.41 -0.42 -6.90
N LEU A 61 1.02 -1.65 -7.25
CA LEU A 61 0.56 -2.11 -8.57
C LEU A 61 -0.79 -2.81 -8.40
N PRO A 62 -1.89 -2.06 -8.20
CA PRO A 62 -3.21 -2.65 -8.04
C PRO A 62 -3.63 -3.38 -9.31
N LYS A 63 -4.44 -4.44 -9.17
CA LYS A 63 -4.92 -5.25 -10.31
C LYS A 63 -5.67 -4.43 -11.36
N THR A 64 -6.33 -3.36 -10.93
CA THR A 64 -7.06 -2.41 -11.78
C THR A 64 -6.86 -1.01 -11.23
N GLU A 65 -6.57 -0.05 -12.08
CA GLU A 65 -6.51 1.36 -11.71
C GLU A 65 -7.16 2.25 -12.77
N LYS A 66 -7.78 3.33 -12.30
CA LYS A 66 -8.33 4.36 -13.18
C LYS A 66 -7.16 5.19 -13.69
N ILE A 67 -6.98 5.27 -15.02
CA ILE A 67 -5.92 6.07 -15.64
C ILE A 67 -6.41 7.47 -16.03
N LEU A 68 -7.67 7.57 -16.49
CA LEU A 68 -8.28 8.80 -17.01
C LEU A 68 -9.80 8.69 -16.87
N SER A 69 -10.48 9.81 -16.60
CA SER A 69 -11.92 9.97 -16.84
C SER A 69 -12.13 11.04 -17.90
N TYR A 70 -13.14 10.88 -18.75
CA TYR A 70 -13.47 11.91 -19.74
C TYR A 70 -14.98 12.02 -19.92
N ARG A 71 -15.42 13.20 -20.35
CA ARG A 71 -16.80 13.48 -20.73
C ARG A 71 -16.82 14.22 -22.06
N ILE A 72 -17.73 13.81 -22.94
CA ILE A 72 -17.94 14.42 -24.25
C ILE A 72 -19.29 15.14 -24.22
N GLU A 73 -19.27 16.45 -24.48
CA GLU A 73 -20.46 17.30 -24.51
C GLU A 73 -20.47 18.13 -25.80
N LYS A 74 -21.37 17.81 -26.74
CA LYS A 74 -21.46 18.44 -28.08
C LYS A 74 -20.09 18.48 -28.78
N ASN A 75 -19.39 19.62 -28.71
CA ASN A 75 -18.09 19.87 -29.34
C ASN A 75 -16.95 20.06 -28.32
N LYS A 76 -17.14 19.65 -27.06
CA LYS A 76 -16.13 19.75 -25.99
C LYS A 76 -15.85 18.37 -25.41
N VAL A 77 -14.57 18.08 -25.20
CA VAL A 77 -14.11 16.94 -24.39
C VAL A 77 -13.47 17.50 -23.13
N SER A 78 -13.98 17.11 -21.95
CA SER A 78 -13.30 17.33 -20.68
C SER A 78 -12.61 16.05 -20.25
N MET A 79 -11.40 16.18 -19.72
CA MET A 79 -10.60 15.08 -19.19
C MET A 79 -10.26 15.39 -17.74
N GLU A 80 -10.32 14.37 -16.90
CA GLU A 80 -10.02 14.43 -15.48
C GLU A 80 -9.03 13.33 -15.15
N GLU A 81 -7.91 13.71 -14.54
CA GLU A 81 -6.96 12.75 -14.01
C GLU A 81 -7.47 12.15 -12.70
N PRO A 82 -7.15 10.89 -12.39
CA PRO A 82 -7.43 10.30 -11.09
C PRO A 82 -6.64 11.04 -9.99
N GLU A 83 -7.31 11.38 -8.90
CA GLU A 83 -6.70 11.97 -7.70
C GLU A 83 -6.98 11.11 -6.46
N GLY A 84 -6.23 11.32 -5.38
CA GLY A 84 -6.45 10.65 -4.09
C GLY A 84 -6.20 9.14 -4.06
N PHE A 85 -5.60 8.58 -5.12
CA PHE A 85 -5.28 7.14 -5.20
C PHE A 85 -4.01 6.77 -4.43
N ALA A 86 -3.11 7.73 -4.21
CA ALA A 86 -1.91 7.57 -3.41
C ALA A 86 -2.23 7.92 -1.95
N VAL A 87 -2.43 6.87 -1.14
CA VAL A 87 -2.77 7.00 0.28
C VAL A 87 -1.56 6.60 1.10
N LYS A 88 -1.23 7.39 2.13
CA LYS A 88 -0.16 7.09 3.07
C LYS A 88 -0.36 5.70 3.64
N THR A 89 0.64 4.83 3.52
CA THR A 89 0.47 3.41 3.85
C THR A 89 1.66 2.88 4.64
N VAL A 90 1.39 2.20 5.76
CA VAL A 90 2.39 1.42 6.51
C VAL A 90 2.12 -0.06 6.29
N VAL A 91 3.16 -0.81 5.89
CA VAL A 91 3.07 -2.25 5.66
C VAL A 91 3.88 -3.00 6.73
N PHE A 92 3.20 -3.83 7.51
CA PHE A 92 3.80 -4.78 8.44
C PHE A 92 3.87 -6.18 7.80
N GLY A 93 4.85 -6.99 8.21
CA GLY A 93 4.97 -8.37 7.74
C GLY A 93 5.41 -8.53 6.28
N SER A 94 6.01 -7.49 5.69
CA SER A 94 6.62 -7.58 4.36
C SER A 94 7.77 -8.58 4.34
N ARG A 95 7.84 -9.41 3.29
CA ARG A 95 9.01 -10.25 3.03
C ARG A 95 10.22 -9.35 2.75
N PRO A 96 11.39 -9.60 3.36
CA PRO A 96 12.57 -8.74 3.14
C PRO A 96 12.96 -8.57 1.67
N CYS A 97 12.85 -9.63 0.86
CA CYS A 97 13.11 -9.56 -0.58
C CYS A 97 12.08 -8.72 -1.35
N ASP A 98 10.81 -8.71 -0.91
CA ASP A 98 9.78 -7.86 -1.49
C ASP A 98 10.05 -6.38 -1.18
N ALA A 99 10.34 -6.04 0.08
CA ALA A 99 10.72 -4.68 0.47
C ALA A 99 11.99 -4.21 -0.26
N ALA A 100 13.00 -5.06 -0.34
CA ALA A 100 14.25 -4.77 -1.05
C ALA A 100 14.09 -4.65 -2.57
N SER A 101 12.99 -5.16 -3.15
CA SER A 101 12.72 -5.01 -4.57
C SER A 101 12.23 -3.62 -4.96
N LEU A 102 11.62 -2.86 -4.03
CA LEU A 102 11.04 -1.55 -4.33
C LEU A 102 12.07 -0.53 -4.87
N PRO A 103 13.27 -0.37 -4.28
CA PRO A 103 14.28 0.56 -4.83
C PRO A 103 14.81 0.16 -6.23
N ILE A 104 14.71 -1.13 -6.58
CA ILE A 104 15.06 -1.59 -7.94
C ILE A 104 13.93 -1.22 -8.90
N MET A 105 12.68 -1.46 -8.50
CA MET A 105 11.50 -1.07 -9.27
C MET A 105 11.43 0.45 -9.45
N ASP A 106 11.81 1.24 -8.45
CA ASP A 106 11.92 2.70 -8.53
C ASP A 106 12.77 3.13 -9.74
N LYS A 107 13.83 2.39 -10.10
CA LYS A 107 14.64 2.68 -11.30
C LYS A 107 13.90 2.35 -12.59
N VAL A 108 13.17 1.24 -12.63
CA VAL A 108 12.44 0.78 -13.81
C VAL A 108 11.28 1.73 -14.14
N PHE A 109 10.49 2.12 -13.13
CA PHE A 109 9.35 3.01 -13.26
C PHE A 109 9.73 4.50 -13.41
N ASN A 110 11.02 4.82 -13.38
CA ASN A 110 11.56 6.16 -13.62
C ASN A 110 12.68 6.17 -14.68
N TRP A 111 12.76 5.14 -15.54
CA TRP A 111 13.88 5.03 -16.47
C TRP A 111 13.76 6.02 -17.63
N ASP A 112 12.87 5.75 -18.59
CA ASP A 112 12.67 6.57 -19.79
C ASP A 112 11.47 7.51 -19.66
N CYS A 113 10.51 7.14 -18.81
CA CYS A 113 9.35 7.93 -18.44
C CYS A 113 9.03 7.75 -16.96
N THR A 114 8.49 8.78 -16.33
CA THR A 114 8.07 8.75 -14.92
C THR A 114 6.65 8.19 -14.84
N ASP A 115 6.49 7.00 -14.27
CA ASP A 115 5.18 6.46 -13.95
C ASP A 115 4.58 7.20 -12.74
N LYS A 116 3.63 8.09 -13.00
CA LYS A 116 3.00 8.90 -11.95
C LYS A 116 2.29 8.07 -10.88
N PHE A 117 1.74 6.91 -11.23
CA PHE A 117 0.98 6.08 -10.30
C PHE A 117 1.91 5.36 -9.32
N TRP A 118 3.02 4.84 -9.83
CA TRP A 118 4.08 4.27 -9.01
C TRP A 118 4.69 5.31 -8.08
N VAL A 119 5.15 6.43 -8.64
CA VAL A 119 5.89 7.47 -7.89
C VAL A 119 5.03 8.05 -6.78
N GLN A 120 3.78 8.44 -7.07
CA GLN A 120 2.92 9.02 -6.03
C GLN A 120 2.63 8.01 -4.89
N ARG A 121 2.45 6.72 -5.19
CA ARG A 121 2.28 5.68 -4.14
C ARG A 121 3.56 5.46 -3.32
N ARG A 122 4.73 5.63 -3.93
CA ARG A 122 6.03 5.48 -3.24
C ARG A 122 6.37 6.65 -2.33
N GLU A 123 5.89 7.85 -2.67
CA GLU A 123 6.16 9.11 -1.94
C GLU A 123 5.09 9.48 -0.89
N ALA A 124 3.92 8.83 -0.90
CA ALA A 124 2.82 9.08 0.03
C ALA A 124 3.17 8.81 1.51
#